data_AF-A0A1J9R7W4-F1
#
_entry.id   AF-A0A1J9R7W4-F1
#
_cell.length_a   1.000
_cell.length_b   1.000
_cell.length_c   1.000
_cell.angle_alpha   90.00
_cell.angle_beta   90.00
_cell.angle_gamma   90.00
#
_symmetry.space_group_name_H-M   'P 1'
#
loop_
_entity.id
_entity.type
_entity.pdbx_description
1 polymer ?
#
loop_
_entity_poly.entity_id
_entity_poly.type
_entity_poly.pdbx_seq_one_letter_code
_entity_poly.pdbx_strand_id
1 'polypeptide(L)'
;MPALVDPITMNDSFSATPMSQPGTAVLDAFVPGYSFFSRLFSSYFHVDLSPYLLIVAFVAIIISPRFHSLTDFLSMSIEIPSNDELFCSTLQWLSKTSFFLRSSSVIAETNTRGDLPWSNDDGKDSGSDVKDTPKYTPTGKNYFFSQGRLFCVERIPCEAGSRIPWAPDAGTKIRLTCFPGSLSAGKRLIDDIMGFRTEHDSKHVTVFTPQTSLGQSHWKEYDRKPPRDLSTVALDPGQKAKLLKSIEDYLHPATRCWHHSRGSPYRRGYLFSGPPGTGKTSLAMAVASKLHLKIYLLNLGSITERQLTELFGKPVVQLNLYLASPARSAPPFCCLV
;
A
#
# COMPACT_ATOMS: atom_id res chain seq x y z
N MET A 1 -70.40 -32.07 63.77
CA MET A 1 -69.29 -32.07 64.74
C MET A 1 -68.77 -33.49 64.86
N PRO A 2 -67.45 -33.75 64.82
CA PRO A 2 -66.34 -33.05 64.16
C PRO A 2 -65.76 -33.94 63.02
N ALA A 3 -65.17 -33.49 61.91
CA ALA A 3 -64.11 -32.50 61.60
C ALA A 3 -62.66 -33.04 61.79
N LEU A 4 -61.95 -33.20 60.65
CA LEU A 4 -60.48 -33.10 60.38
C LEU A 4 -60.25 -33.64 58.94
N VAL A 5 -59.97 -32.89 57.83
CA VAL A 5 -59.01 -31.80 57.53
C VAL A 5 -57.61 -32.26 57.93
N ASP A 6 -56.57 -32.50 57.11
CA ASP A 6 -56.04 -32.14 55.77
C ASP A 6 -54.78 -33.06 55.55
N PRO A 7 -53.86 -32.91 54.56
CA PRO A 7 -53.91 -32.35 53.21
C PRO A 7 -53.29 -33.26 52.11
N ILE A 8 -53.47 -32.78 50.88
CA ILE A 8 -52.75 -33.12 49.64
C ILE A 8 -51.22 -32.99 49.83
N THR A 9 -50.47 -34.03 49.44
CA THR A 9 -49.05 -33.90 49.07
C THR A 9 -48.88 -34.31 47.61
N MET A 10 -48.76 -33.31 46.74
CA MET A 10 -48.13 -33.47 45.43
C MET A 10 -46.66 -33.79 45.68
N ASN A 11 -46.21 -34.97 45.26
CA ASN A 11 -44.78 -35.24 45.11
C ASN A 11 -44.46 -35.38 43.63
N ASP A 12 -44.29 -34.23 42.97
CA ASP A 12 -43.46 -34.13 41.78
C ASP A 12 -42.02 -34.43 42.19
N SER A 13 -41.49 -35.56 41.74
CA SER A 13 -40.05 -35.78 41.67
C SER A 13 -39.71 -36.53 40.38
N PHE A 14 -39.94 -35.84 39.26
CA PHE A 14 -39.22 -36.07 38.01
C PHE A 14 -37.80 -35.48 38.19
N SER A 15 -36.88 -36.24 38.77
CA SER A 15 -35.45 -35.88 38.79
C SER A 15 -34.55 -37.08 39.01
N ALA A 16 -34.62 -38.05 38.09
CA ALA A 16 -33.48 -38.94 37.86
C ALA A 16 -32.57 -38.28 36.82
N THR A 17 -31.72 -37.35 37.23
CA THR A 17 -30.51 -37.00 36.48
C THR A 17 -29.54 -38.18 36.63
N PRO A 18 -29.26 -38.96 35.57
CA PRO A 18 -28.26 -40.01 35.69
C PRO A 18 -26.89 -39.34 35.79
N MET A 19 -26.17 -39.64 36.88
CA MET A 19 -24.78 -39.25 37.13
C MET A 19 -23.96 -39.37 35.83
N SER A 20 -23.57 -38.23 35.27
CA SER A 20 -22.57 -38.18 34.21
C SER A 20 -21.27 -38.76 34.76
N GLN A 21 -20.74 -39.80 34.11
CA GLN A 21 -19.40 -40.28 34.43
C GLN A 21 -18.41 -39.11 34.35
N PRO A 22 -17.44 -38.99 35.28
CA PRO A 22 -16.54 -37.84 35.35
C PRO A 22 -15.79 -37.59 34.04
N GLY A 23 -15.53 -38.64 33.24
CA GLY A 23 -14.89 -38.50 31.91
C GLY A 23 -15.75 -37.80 30.85
N THR A 24 -17.09 -37.94 30.89
CA THR A 24 -17.99 -37.30 29.92
C THR A 24 -18.23 -35.82 30.20
N ALA A 25 -18.14 -35.41 31.47
CA ALA A 25 -18.29 -34.01 31.88
C ALA A 25 -17.11 -33.14 31.42
N VAL A 26 -15.89 -33.69 31.41
CA VAL A 26 -14.70 -33.00 30.88
C VAL A 26 -14.82 -32.80 29.37
N LEU A 27 -15.29 -33.79 28.63
CA LEU A 27 -15.43 -33.71 27.17
C LEU A 27 -16.55 -32.74 26.74
N ASP A 28 -17.61 -32.59 27.54
CA ASP A 28 -18.69 -31.61 27.30
C ASP A 28 -18.21 -30.16 27.49
N ALA A 29 -17.16 -29.94 28.28
CA ALA A 29 -16.51 -28.63 28.43
C ALA A 29 -15.66 -28.25 27.21
N PHE A 30 -15.10 -29.23 26.49
CA PHE A 30 -14.32 -29.00 25.27
C PHE A 30 -15.18 -28.92 24.00
N VAL A 31 -16.26 -29.71 23.94
CA VAL A 31 -17.20 -29.72 22.81
C VAL A 31 -18.61 -29.59 23.37
N PRO A 32 -19.22 -28.38 23.33
CA PRO A 32 -20.55 -28.16 23.89
C PRO A 32 -21.59 -29.10 23.26
N GLY A 33 -22.26 -29.91 24.09
CA GLY A 33 -23.32 -30.83 23.66
C GLY A 33 -22.84 -32.25 23.36
N TYR A 34 -21.59 -32.59 23.66
CA TYR A 34 -21.01 -33.92 23.45
C TYR A 34 -21.79 -35.02 24.19
N SER A 35 -22.27 -34.74 25.40
CA SER A 35 -23.04 -35.69 26.21
C SER A 35 -24.36 -36.11 25.56
N PHE A 36 -24.97 -35.23 24.76
CA PHE A 36 -26.18 -35.51 24.01
C PHE A 36 -25.89 -36.35 22.75
N PHE A 37 -24.89 -35.96 21.95
CA PHE A 37 -24.55 -36.66 20.70
C PHE A 37 -23.92 -38.03 20.94
N SER A 38 -23.10 -38.20 21.98
CA SER A 38 -22.50 -39.49 22.34
C SER A 38 -23.55 -40.53 22.74
N ARG A 39 -24.61 -40.12 23.44
CA ARG A 39 -25.75 -41.01 23.79
C ARG A 39 -26.57 -41.40 22.57
N LEU A 40 -26.84 -40.46 21.67
CA LEU A 40 -27.57 -40.72 20.42
C LEU A 40 -26.82 -41.73 19.53
N PHE A 41 -25.50 -41.56 19.38
CA PHE A 41 -24.66 -42.45 18.60
C PHE A 41 -24.48 -43.82 19.25
N SER A 42 -24.28 -43.88 20.58
CA SER A 42 -24.18 -45.14 21.32
C SER A 42 -25.48 -45.96 21.22
N SER A 43 -26.64 -45.29 21.27
CA SER A 43 -27.94 -45.96 21.13
C SER A 43 -28.25 -46.48 19.73
N TYR A 44 -27.73 -45.84 18.67
CA TYR A 44 -28.04 -46.22 17.29
C TYR A 44 -27.00 -47.17 16.69
N PHE A 45 -25.73 -47.03 17.05
CA PHE A 45 -24.62 -47.78 16.46
C PHE A 45 -23.90 -48.72 17.45
N HIS A 46 -24.22 -48.69 18.75
CA HIS A 46 -23.51 -49.45 19.79
C HIS A 46 -21.99 -49.24 19.81
N VAL A 47 -21.52 -48.05 19.40
CA VAL A 47 -20.10 -47.68 19.40
C VAL A 47 -19.88 -46.50 20.33
N ASP A 48 -18.92 -46.64 21.25
CA ASP A 48 -18.51 -45.56 22.16
C ASP A 48 -17.63 -44.54 21.43
N LEU A 49 -18.12 -43.28 21.33
CA LEU A 49 -17.45 -42.20 20.58
C LEU A 49 -16.20 -41.63 21.28
N SER A 50 -16.04 -41.91 22.58
CA SER A 50 -14.98 -41.40 23.44
C SER A 50 -13.56 -41.73 22.97
N PRO A 51 -13.20 -43.01 22.71
CA PRO A 51 -11.87 -43.36 22.19
C PRO A 51 -11.58 -42.76 20.80
N TYR A 52 -12.59 -42.63 19.94
CA TYR A 52 -12.42 -42.06 18.59
C TYR A 52 -12.14 -40.56 18.62
N LEU A 53 -12.80 -39.80 19.51
CA LEU A 53 -12.48 -38.39 19.70
C LEU A 53 -11.06 -38.18 20.22
N LEU A 54 -10.58 -39.04 21.13
CA LEU A 54 -9.20 -38.99 21.60
C LEU A 54 -8.20 -39.29 20.49
N ILE A 55 -8.51 -40.24 19.59
CA ILE A 55 -7.68 -40.53 18.42
C ILE A 55 -7.68 -39.33 17.46
N VAL A 56 -8.84 -38.75 17.15
CA VAL A 56 -8.94 -37.58 16.27
C VAL A 56 -8.21 -36.38 16.88
N ALA A 57 -8.32 -36.15 18.19
CA ALA A 57 -7.60 -35.09 18.89
C ALA A 57 -6.09 -35.35 18.88
N PHE A 58 -5.63 -36.58 19.13
CA PHE A 58 -4.22 -36.96 19.09
C PHE A 58 -3.63 -36.81 17.69
N VAL A 59 -4.36 -37.25 16.67
CA VAL A 59 -4.00 -37.06 15.26
C VAL A 59 -3.98 -35.58 14.88
N ALA A 60 -4.96 -34.78 15.33
CA ALA A 60 -4.97 -33.34 15.11
C ALA A 60 -3.81 -32.62 15.81
N ILE A 61 -3.42 -33.06 17.02
CA ILE A 61 -2.26 -32.52 17.75
C ILE A 61 -0.96 -32.85 17.02
N ILE A 62 -0.82 -34.06 16.47
CA ILE A 62 0.38 -34.46 15.70
C ILE A 62 0.43 -33.75 14.35
N ILE A 63 -0.71 -33.60 13.68
CA ILE A 63 -0.79 -32.98 12.35
C ILE A 63 -0.68 -31.46 12.46
N SER A 64 -1.21 -30.80 13.49
CA SER A 64 -1.26 -29.33 13.56
C SER A 64 0.09 -28.61 13.43
N PRO A 65 1.19 -28.97 14.14
CA PRO A 65 2.48 -28.32 13.95
C PRO A 65 3.13 -28.73 12.62
N ARG A 66 2.93 -29.97 12.18
CA ARG A 66 3.44 -30.48 10.90
C ARG A 66 2.75 -29.83 9.72
N PHE A 67 1.47 -29.51 9.85
CA PHE A 67 0.66 -28.86 8.83
C PHE A 67 1.14 -27.43 8.61
N HIS A 68 1.39 -26.66 9.66
CA HIS A 68 1.94 -25.31 9.52
C HIS A 68 3.34 -25.34 8.86
N SER A 69 4.21 -26.26 9.30
CA SER A 69 5.55 -26.43 8.74
C SER A 69 5.52 -26.89 7.26
N LEU A 70 4.54 -27.73 6.89
CA LEU A 70 4.34 -28.18 5.52
C LEU A 70 3.78 -27.07 4.63
N THR A 71 2.88 -26.23 5.15
CA THR A 71 2.42 -25.04 4.42
C THR A 71 3.59 -24.10 4.16
N ASP A 72 4.44 -23.84 5.15
CA ASP A 72 5.60 -22.96 4.97
C ASP A 72 6.57 -23.53 3.92
N PHE A 73 6.83 -24.84 3.96
CA PHE A 73 7.68 -25.53 2.98
C PHE A 73 7.13 -25.49 1.55
N LEU A 74 5.80 -25.60 1.40
CA LEU A 74 5.12 -25.57 0.10
C LEU A 74 4.75 -24.15 -0.34
N SER A 75 5.20 -23.12 0.39
CA SER A 75 4.91 -21.72 0.11
C SER A 75 6.11 -20.97 -0.43
N MET A 76 5.85 -19.93 -1.20
CA MET A 76 6.88 -18.96 -1.58
C MET A 76 6.51 -17.61 -1.01
N SER A 77 7.38 -17.02 -0.19
CA SER A 77 7.17 -15.70 0.39
C SER A 77 8.05 -14.63 -0.26
N ILE A 78 7.46 -13.48 -0.58
CA ILE A 78 8.15 -12.26 -1.03
C ILE A 78 7.96 -11.20 0.05
N GLU A 79 9.05 -10.55 0.47
CA GLU A 79 9.01 -9.47 1.46
C GLU A 79 9.29 -8.13 0.82
N ILE A 80 8.42 -7.15 1.07
CA ILE A 80 8.53 -5.78 0.58
C ILE A 80 8.77 -4.86 1.80
N PRO A 81 9.93 -4.22 1.92
CA PRO A 81 10.24 -3.32 3.03
C PRO A 81 9.52 -1.96 2.87
N SER A 82 9.17 -1.30 3.98
CA SER A 82 8.53 0.03 3.93
C SER A 82 9.37 1.15 3.34
N ASN A 83 10.69 0.96 3.25
CA ASN A 83 11.60 1.92 2.61
C ASN A 83 11.49 1.92 1.08
N ASP A 84 10.89 0.90 0.48
CA ASP A 84 10.72 0.81 -0.97
C ASP A 84 9.41 1.51 -1.38
N GLU A 85 9.44 2.19 -2.54
CA GLU A 85 8.24 2.76 -3.15
C GLU A 85 7.18 1.69 -3.46
N LEU A 86 7.64 0.45 -3.73
CA LEU A 86 6.76 -0.71 -3.94
C LEU A 86 5.79 -0.96 -2.78
N PHE A 87 6.17 -0.61 -1.55
CA PHE A 87 5.32 -0.80 -0.38
C PHE A 87 4.02 0.00 -0.49
N CYS A 88 4.15 1.28 -0.83
CA CYS A 88 3.01 2.19 -1.01
C CYS A 88 2.11 1.75 -2.17
N SER A 89 2.72 1.37 -3.30
CA SER A 89 1.99 0.89 -4.48
C SER A 89 1.24 -0.40 -4.19
N THR A 90 1.86 -1.32 -3.45
CA THR A 90 1.23 -2.58 -3.03
C THR A 90 0.02 -2.30 -2.15
N LEU A 91 0.14 -1.46 -1.11
CA LEU A 91 -1.00 -1.08 -0.26
C LEU A 91 -2.15 -0.45 -1.04
N GLN A 92 -1.82 0.42 -2.00
CA GLN A 92 -2.82 1.06 -2.84
C GLN A 92 -3.50 0.09 -3.81
N TRP A 93 -2.77 -0.90 -4.30
CA TRP A 93 -3.34 -1.99 -5.10
C TRP A 93 -4.27 -2.84 -4.23
N LEU A 94 -3.80 -3.28 -3.06
CA LEU A 94 -4.56 -4.10 -2.10
C LEU A 94 -5.89 -3.47 -1.68
N SER A 95 -5.93 -2.14 -1.49
CA SER A 95 -7.16 -1.45 -1.09
C SER A 95 -8.23 -1.40 -2.19
N LYS A 96 -7.84 -1.53 -3.46
CA LYS A 96 -8.77 -1.55 -4.59
C LYS A 96 -9.16 -2.96 -5.01
N THR A 97 -8.40 -3.98 -4.64
CA THR A 97 -8.71 -5.35 -5.04
C THR A 97 -9.97 -5.85 -4.32
N SER A 98 -10.84 -6.53 -5.06
CA SER A 98 -12.17 -6.97 -4.62
C SER A 98 -12.19 -7.87 -3.37
N PHE A 99 -11.07 -8.47 -3.00
CA PHE A 99 -10.96 -9.26 -1.77
C PHE A 99 -10.88 -8.42 -0.48
N PHE A 100 -10.58 -7.11 -0.58
CA PHE A 100 -10.56 -6.20 0.57
C PHE A 100 -11.89 -6.22 1.34
N LEU A 101 -13.01 -6.45 0.64
CA LEU A 101 -14.35 -6.56 1.24
C LEU A 101 -14.51 -7.77 2.20
N ARG A 102 -13.58 -8.74 2.18
CA ARG A 102 -13.60 -9.93 3.05
C ARG A 102 -12.60 -9.85 4.20
N SER A 103 -11.78 -8.80 4.26
CA SER A 103 -10.80 -8.62 5.34
C SER A 103 -11.51 -8.37 6.67
N SER A 104 -11.17 -9.15 7.69
CA SER A 104 -11.76 -9.03 9.03
C SER A 104 -11.15 -7.89 9.86
N SER A 105 -10.00 -7.35 9.44
CA SER A 105 -9.33 -6.23 10.11
C SER A 105 -8.66 -5.29 9.11
N VAL A 106 -8.74 -3.99 9.39
CA VAL A 106 -8.35 -2.92 8.48
C VAL A 106 -7.76 -1.76 9.30
N ILE A 107 -6.67 -1.16 8.81
CA ILE A 107 -6.15 0.13 9.30
C ILE A 107 -6.72 1.25 8.41
N ALA A 108 -7.26 2.29 9.04
CA ALA A 108 -7.61 3.53 8.36
C ALA A 108 -6.43 4.52 8.49
N GLU A 109 -5.90 4.96 7.34
CA GLU A 109 -4.85 5.96 7.24
C GLU A 109 -5.44 7.19 6.53
N THR A 110 -5.31 8.37 7.13
CA THR A 110 -5.54 9.64 6.41
C THR A 110 -4.29 9.96 5.59
N ASN A 111 -4.44 10.72 4.51
CA ASN A 111 -3.33 11.05 3.61
C ASN A 111 -2.38 12.11 4.24
N THR A 112 -1.97 11.94 5.49
CA THR A 112 -1.09 12.87 6.23
C THR A 112 0.40 12.60 5.98
N ARG A 113 0.79 11.85 4.94
CA ARG A 113 2.21 11.71 4.57
C ARG A 113 2.86 13.03 4.11
N GLY A 114 2.12 14.13 4.08
CA GLY A 114 2.64 15.49 3.91
C GLY A 114 2.71 16.34 5.18
N ASP A 115 1.96 16.03 6.24
CA ASP A 115 1.72 16.98 7.34
C ASP A 115 2.20 16.40 8.67
N LEU A 116 3.48 16.61 8.93
CA LEU A 116 3.99 16.55 10.30
C LEU A 116 3.41 17.73 11.09
N PRO A 117 3.11 17.57 12.41
CA PRO A 117 2.49 18.61 13.26
C PRO A 117 3.26 19.93 13.42
N TRP A 118 4.42 20.07 12.77
CA TRP A 118 5.33 21.21 12.87
C TRP A 118 5.47 21.98 11.55
N SER A 119 4.56 21.72 10.60
CA SER A 119 4.41 22.56 9.41
C SER A 119 3.66 23.84 9.81
N ASN A 120 4.40 24.88 10.18
CA ASN A 120 3.85 26.23 10.28
C ASN A 120 3.42 26.68 8.87
N ASP A 121 2.19 26.35 8.50
CA ASP A 121 1.58 26.81 7.25
C ASP A 121 0.92 28.17 7.49
N ASP A 122 1.75 29.22 7.57
CA ASP A 122 1.30 30.60 7.42
C ASP A 122 1.26 30.92 5.92
N GLY A 123 0.18 30.52 5.22
CA GLY A 123 0.16 30.65 3.75
C GLY A 123 -1.17 30.41 3.06
N LYS A 124 -2.09 31.38 3.18
CA LYS A 124 -3.35 31.54 2.45
C LYS A 124 -3.41 31.02 0.99
N ASP A 125 -4.58 30.48 0.69
CA ASP A 125 -5.32 30.48 -0.58
C ASP A 125 -4.79 29.63 -1.75
N SER A 126 -5.35 28.43 -1.90
CA SER A 126 -5.90 27.93 -3.17
C SER A 126 -6.92 26.82 -2.89
N GLY A 127 -8.20 27.16 -3.03
CA GLY A 127 -9.32 26.25 -2.82
C GLY A 127 -9.33 25.09 -3.82
N SER A 128 -9.00 23.91 -3.31
CA SER A 128 -9.71 22.69 -3.68
C SER A 128 -10.06 22.01 -2.37
N ASP A 129 -11.35 21.92 -2.06
CA ASP A 129 -11.89 21.10 -0.98
C ASP A 129 -11.57 19.62 -1.29
N VAL A 130 -10.31 19.21 -1.09
CA VAL A 130 -9.93 17.81 -1.13
C VAL A 130 -10.43 17.24 0.18
N LYS A 131 -11.66 16.73 0.13
CA LYS A 131 -12.22 15.92 1.21
C LYS A 131 -11.31 14.70 1.37
N ASP A 132 -10.42 14.75 2.36
CA ASP A 132 -9.50 13.65 2.66
C ASP A 132 -10.31 12.39 2.95
N THR A 133 -10.44 11.53 1.93
CA THR A 133 -11.08 10.23 2.10
C THR A 133 -10.09 9.31 2.81
N PRO A 134 -10.45 8.73 3.96
CA PRO A 134 -9.57 7.79 4.65
C PRO A 134 -9.25 6.61 3.73
N LYS A 135 -7.97 6.27 3.62
CA LYS A 135 -7.51 5.08 2.91
C LYS A 135 -7.55 3.91 3.87
N TYR A 136 -8.17 2.84 3.43
CA TYR A 136 -8.28 1.62 4.22
C TYR A 136 -7.28 0.60 3.69
N THR A 137 -6.46 0.03 4.59
CA THR A 137 -5.49 -1.01 4.25
C THR A 137 -5.72 -2.25 5.11
N PRO A 138 -5.61 -3.47 4.54
CA PRO A 138 -5.88 -4.68 5.29
C PRO A 138 -4.80 -4.94 6.35
N THR A 139 -5.22 -5.45 7.51
CA THR A 139 -4.35 -5.83 8.63
C THR A 139 -4.40 -7.33 8.87
N GLY A 140 -3.33 -7.90 9.44
CA GLY A 140 -3.22 -9.33 9.69
C GLY A 140 -3.04 -10.17 8.42
N LYS A 141 -3.34 -11.46 8.51
CA LYS A 141 -3.24 -12.42 7.39
C LYS A 141 -4.52 -12.40 6.54
N ASN A 142 -4.40 -11.99 5.29
CA ASN A 142 -5.51 -11.90 4.35
C ASN A 142 -5.26 -12.81 3.14
N TYR A 143 -6.19 -13.70 2.85
CA TYR A 143 -6.08 -14.64 1.74
C TYR A 143 -6.89 -14.15 0.55
N PHE A 144 -6.31 -14.24 -0.65
CA PHE A 144 -6.99 -13.91 -1.89
C PHE A 144 -6.56 -14.82 -3.03
N PHE A 145 -7.44 -15.00 -4.00
CA PHE A 145 -7.12 -15.73 -5.22
C PHE A 145 -6.71 -14.76 -6.32
N SER A 146 -5.57 -15.00 -6.96
CA SER A 146 -5.12 -14.27 -8.14
C SER A 146 -4.47 -15.23 -9.14
N GLN A 147 -4.80 -15.07 -10.42
CA GLN A 147 -4.27 -15.92 -11.52
C GLN A 147 -4.43 -17.44 -11.26
N GLY A 148 -5.54 -17.85 -10.64
CA GLY A 148 -5.83 -19.24 -10.30
C GLY A 148 -5.01 -19.82 -9.13
N ARG A 149 -4.37 -18.96 -8.33
CA ARG A 149 -3.54 -19.37 -7.18
C ARG A 149 -3.94 -18.63 -5.91
N LEU A 150 -3.67 -19.25 -4.77
CA LEU A 150 -3.93 -18.67 -3.47
C LEU A 150 -2.72 -17.84 -3.03
N PHE A 151 -2.96 -16.58 -2.71
CA PHE A 151 -2.00 -15.68 -2.10
C PHE A 151 -2.45 -15.29 -0.71
N CYS A 152 -1.50 -15.07 0.18
CA CYS A 152 -1.70 -14.54 1.52
C CYS A 152 -0.88 -13.25 1.65
N VAL A 153 -1.51 -12.17 2.08
CA VAL A 153 -0.85 -10.92 2.43
C VAL A 153 -0.84 -10.78 3.94
N GLU A 154 0.33 -10.47 4.49
CA GLU A 154 0.50 -10.17 5.90
C GLU A 154 1.35 -8.90 6.05
N ARG A 155 0.83 -7.90 6.79
CA ARG A 155 1.59 -6.72 7.21
C ARG A 155 2.23 -7.04 8.56
N ILE A 156 3.56 -7.17 8.57
CA ILE A 156 4.34 -7.51 9.77
C ILE A 156 4.98 -6.20 10.28
N PRO A 157 4.61 -5.71 11.46
CA PRO A 157 5.31 -4.58 12.08
C PRO A 157 6.73 -5.02 12.49
N CYS A 158 7.71 -4.12 12.38
CA CYS A 158 9.04 -4.38 12.95
C CYS A 158 8.93 -4.49 14.47
N GLU A 159 9.75 -5.35 15.07
CA GLU A 159 9.82 -5.49 16.53
C GLU A 159 10.12 -4.16 17.25
N ALA A 160 9.68 -4.08 18.51
CA ALA A 160 9.52 -2.86 19.30
C ALA A 160 10.78 -2.01 19.56
N GLY A 161 11.97 -2.43 19.12
CA GLY A 161 13.24 -1.74 19.35
C GLY A 161 13.52 -0.53 18.44
N SER A 162 12.78 -0.34 17.35
CA SER A 162 13.01 0.73 16.36
C SER A 162 11.78 1.61 16.10
N ARG A 163 10.86 1.71 17.06
CA ARG A 163 9.71 2.63 16.94
C ARG A 163 10.18 4.07 17.07
N ILE A 164 10.36 4.70 15.92
CA ILE A 164 10.60 6.13 15.84
C ILE A 164 9.24 6.83 16.01
N PRO A 165 9.04 7.70 17.03
CA PRO A 165 7.72 8.31 17.31
C PRO A 165 7.14 9.10 16.14
N TRP A 166 8.00 9.68 15.30
CA TRP A 166 7.62 10.46 14.11
C TRP A 166 7.49 9.61 12.84
N ALA A 167 7.74 8.30 12.91
CA ALA A 167 7.61 7.35 11.81
C ALA A 167 7.11 5.99 12.34
N PRO A 168 5.81 5.89 12.68
CA PRO A 168 5.23 4.65 13.24
C PRO A 168 5.32 3.45 12.29
N ASP A 169 5.48 3.71 10.98
CA ASP A 169 5.66 2.70 9.94
C ASP A 169 7.13 2.27 9.71
N ALA A 170 8.10 2.91 10.40
CA ALA A 170 9.52 2.62 10.24
C ALA A 170 9.80 1.14 10.55
N GLY A 171 10.13 0.36 9.52
CA GLY A 171 10.40 -1.07 9.61
C GLY A 171 9.21 -2.01 9.38
N THR A 172 8.00 -1.49 9.08
CA THR A 172 6.90 -2.38 8.65
C THR A 172 7.28 -3.07 7.35
N LYS A 173 7.01 -4.36 7.22
CA LYS A 173 7.18 -5.10 5.97
C LYS A 173 5.88 -5.78 5.55
N ILE A 174 5.65 -5.86 4.25
CA ILE A 174 4.56 -6.63 3.67
C ILE A 174 5.13 -7.97 3.20
N ARG A 175 4.56 -9.06 3.68
CA ARG A 175 4.88 -10.43 3.24
C ARG A 175 3.76 -10.93 2.35
N LEU A 176 4.11 -11.29 1.11
CA LEU A 176 3.23 -11.90 0.14
C LEU A 176 3.61 -13.38 -0.01
N THR A 177 2.73 -14.28 0.42
CA THR A 177 2.97 -15.72 0.38
C THR A 177 2.08 -16.38 -0.67
N CYS A 178 2.67 -17.14 -1.60
CA CYS A 178 1.97 -17.84 -2.68
C CYS A 178 1.91 -19.35 -2.41
N PHE A 179 0.74 -19.95 -2.65
CA PHE A 179 0.48 -21.39 -2.53
C PHE A 179 -0.13 -21.96 -3.83
N PRO A 180 0.43 -23.04 -4.41
CA PRO A 180 1.73 -23.66 -4.11
C PRO A 180 2.91 -22.77 -4.52
N GLY A 181 4.04 -22.96 -3.84
CA GLY A 181 5.23 -22.12 -3.91
C GLY A 181 5.78 -22.00 -5.32
N SER A 182 5.77 -20.78 -5.85
CA SER A 182 6.22 -20.51 -7.20
C SER A 182 6.71 -19.08 -7.35
N LEU A 183 8.01 -18.95 -7.55
CA LEU A 183 8.65 -17.66 -7.77
C LEU A 183 8.10 -16.94 -9.01
N SER A 184 7.77 -17.67 -10.08
CA SER A 184 7.21 -17.08 -11.29
C SER A 184 5.84 -16.43 -11.06
N ALA A 185 5.00 -17.01 -10.21
CA ALA A 185 3.71 -16.40 -9.85
C ALA A 185 3.89 -15.18 -8.96
N GLY A 186 4.84 -15.23 -8.02
CA GLY A 186 5.20 -14.07 -7.21
C GLY A 186 5.71 -12.90 -8.07
N LYS A 187 6.61 -13.17 -9.03
CA LYS A 187 7.10 -12.14 -9.97
C LYS A 187 5.97 -11.54 -10.82
N ARG A 188 5.10 -12.38 -11.39
CA ARG A 188 3.93 -11.91 -12.16
C ARG A 188 2.98 -11.04 -11.33
N LEU A 189 2.82 -11.33 -10.04
CA LEU A 189 2.02 -10.48 -9.15
C LEU A 189 2.67 -9.12 -8.93
N ILE A 190 4.00 -9.08 -8.72
CA ILE A 190 4.73 -7.82 -8.62
C ILE A 190 4.64 -7.03 -9.94
N ASP A 191 4.76 -7.70 -11.08
CA ASP A 191 4.60 -7.07 -12.40
C ASP A 191 3.20 -6.47 -12.58
N ASP A 192 2.15 -7.14 -12.07
CA ASP A 192 0.77 -6.64 -12.08
C ASP A 192 0.61 -5.40 -11.17
N ILE A 193 1.18 -5.43 -9.96
CA ILE A 193 1.21 -4.28 -9.05
C ILE A 193 1.95 -3.09 -9.70
N MET A 194 3.05 -3.36 -10.40
CA MET A 194 3.81 -2.36 -11.15
C MET A 194 3.03 -1.82 -12.35
N GLY A 195 2.28 -2.66 -13.05
CA GLY A 195 1.36 -2.26 -14.12
C GLY A 195 0.26 -1.34 -13.59
N PHE A 196 -0.38 -1.71 -12.47
CA PHE A 196 -1.38 -0.88 -11.79
C PHE A 196 -0.80 0.47 -11.35
N ARG A 197 0.43 0.48 -10.82
CA ARG A 197 1.12 1.71 -10.46
C ARG A 197 1.31 2.60 -11.69
N THR A 198 1.77 2.04 -12.81
CA THR A 198 1.99 2.79 -14.05
C THR A 198 0.69 3.39 -14.57
N GLU A 199 -0.42 2.65 -14.51
CA GLU A 199 -1.74 3.16 -14.89
C GLU A 199 -2.21 4.28 -13.94
N HIS A 200 -1.96 4.16 -12.64
CA HIS A 200 -2.33 5.18 -11.68
C HIS A 200 -1.48 6.45 -11.79
N ASP A 201 -0.17 6.30 -11.97
CA ASP A 201 0.77 7.40 -12.16
C ASP A 201 0.52 8.10 -13.51
N SER A 202 -0.02 7.40 -14.52
CA SER A 202 -0.41 8.03 -15.79
C SER A 202 -1.56 9.04 -15.66
N LYS A 203 -2.39 8.91 -14.61
CA LYS A 203 -3.60 9.73 -14.40
C LYS A 203 -3.31 11.09 -13.78
N HIS A 204 -2.11 11.31 -13.25
CA HIS A 204 -1.74 12.57 -12.58
C HIS A 204 -0.26 12.89 -12.79
N VAL A 205 0.06 14.18 -12.90
CA VAL A 205 1.44 14.66 -12.86
C VAL A 205 1.75 15.17 -11.47
N THR A 206 2.72 14.53 -10.81
CA THR A 206 3.19 14.95 -9.50
C THR A 206 4.16 16.12 -9.63
N VAL A 207 3.91 17.18 -8.85
CA VAL A 207 4.74 18.37 -8.74
C VAL A 207 5.45 18.36 -7.40
N PHE A 208 6.78 18.54 -7.43
CA PHE A 208 7.64 18.62 -6.27
C PHE A 208 8.16 20.04 -6.07
N THR A 209 8.29 20.46 -4.82
CA THR A 209 8.92 21.73 -4.43
C THR A 209 10.05 21.47 -3.44
N PRO A 210 11.07 22.34 -3.38
CA PRO A 210 12.11 22.23 -2.38
C PRO A 210 11.54 22.57 -0.99
N GLN A 211 11.69 21.66 -0.04
CA GLN A 211 11.42 21.91 1.37
C GLN A 211 12.70 21.74 2.17
N THR A 212 12.94 22.65 3.11
CA THR A 212 14.04 22.54 4.06
C THR A 212 13.48 22.08 5.40
N SER A 213 14.00 20.99 5.94
CA SER A 213 13.64 20.47 7.26
C SER A 213 14.90 20.09 8.00
N LEU A 214 15.01 20.53 9.27
CA LEU A 214 16.17 20.24 10.14
C LEU A 214 17.53 20.58 9.48
N GLY A 215 17.58 21.67 8.69
CA GLY A 215 18.79 22.11 8.01
C GLY A 215 19.17 21.32 6.74
N GLN A 216 18.35 20.35 6.31
CA GLN A 216 18.55 19.61 5.07
C GLN A 216 17.45 19.91 4.05
N SER A 217 17.86 20.13 2.80
CA SER A 217 16.93 20.33 1.68
C SER A 217 16.54 18.99 1.05
N HIS A 218 15.25 18.82 0.77
CA HIS A 218 14.73 17.67 0.04
C HIS A 218 13.53 18.06 -0.82
N TRP A 219 13.22 17.22 -1.80
CA TRP A 219 12.05 17.38 -2.64
C TRP A 219 10.82 16.86 -1.90
N LYS A 220 9.86 17.75 -1.64
CA LYS A 220 8.54 17.39 -1.09
C LYS A 220 7.52 17.38 -2.23
N GLU A 221 6.63 16.40 -2.22
CA GLU A 221 5.44 16.45 -3.07
C GLU A 221 4.57 17.63 -2.65
N TYR A 222 4.30 18.55 -3.58
CA TYR A 222 3.49 19.75 -3.36
C TYR A 222 2.07 19.58 -3.87
N ASP A 223 1.91 19.01 -5.07
CA ASP A 223 0.62 18.94 -5.74
C ASP A 223 0.55 17.77 -6.74
N ARG A 224 -0.67 17.29 -7.03
CA ARG A 224 -0.98 16.30 -8.07
C ARG A 224 -1.97 16.92 -9.06
N LYS A 225 -1.48 17.23 -10.26
CA LYS A 225 -2.31 17.85 -11.30
C LYS A 225 -2.85 16.81 -12.27
N PRO A 226 -4.07 16.97 -12.80
CA PRO A 226 -4.52 16.13 -13.90
C PRO A 226 -3.61 16.32 -15.13
N PRO A 227 -3.39 15.28 -15.94
CA PRO A 227 -2.57 15.35 -17.14
C PRO A 227 -3.18 16.34 -18.12
N ARG A 228 -2.30 17.08 -18.79
CA ARG A 228 -2.70 18.05 -19.81
C ARG A 228 -2.24 17.57 -21.17
N ASP A 229 -3.18 17.42 -22.10
CA ASP A 229 -2.83 17.07 -23.47
C ASP A 229 -2.07 18.19 -24.18
N LEU A 230 -1.02 17.82 -24.92
CA LEU A 230 -0.21 18.76 -25.70
C LEU A 230 -1.00 19.47 -26.80
N SER A 231 -2.10 18.89 -27.26
CA SER A 231 -3.03 19.51 -28.21
C SER A 231 -3.65 20.80 -27.64
N THR A 232 -3.90 20.86 -26.32
CA THR A 232 -4.55 22.00 -25.65
C THR A 232 -3.67 23.25 -25.52
N VAL A 233 -2.37 23.14 -25.77
CA VAL A 233 -1.42 24.27 -25.66
C VAL A 233 -1.35 25.00 -27.00
N ALA A 234 -1.59 26.32 -27.03
CA ALA A 234 -1.47 27.09 -28.28
C ALA A 234 0.01 27.29 -28.66
N LEU A 235 0.53 26.46 -29.56
CA LEU A 235 1.86 26.56 -30.18
C LEU A 235 1.80 25.94 -31.58
N ASP A 236 2.66 26.40 -32.49
CA ASP A 236 2.78 25.82 -33.82
C ASP A 236 3.01 24.29 -33.75
N PRO A 237 2.21 23.48 -34.48
CA PRO A 237 2.31 22.01 -34.41
C PRO A 237 3.67 21.48 -34.86
N GLY A 238 4.35 22.15 -35.80
CA GLY A 238 5.70 21.78 -36.23
C GLY A 238 6.72 21.95 -35.12
N GLN A 239 6.65 23.08 -34.40
CA GLN A 239 7.50 23.33 -33.23
C GLN A 239 7.23 22.34 -32.09
N LYS A 240 5.95 22.01 -31.82
CA LYS A 240 5.59 21.00 -30.82
C LYS A 240 6.19 19.63 -31.14
N ALA A 241 6.02 19.17 -32.38
CA ALA A 241 6.53 17.87 -32.82
C ALA A 241 8.06 17.81 -32.75
N LYS A 242 8.75 18.89 -33.14
CA LYS A 242 10.21 18.99 -33.06
C LYS A 242 10.71 18.93 -31.60
N LEU A 243 10.03 19.63 -30.69
CA LEU A 243 10.36 19.61 -29.27
C LEU A 243 10.17 18.21 -28.68
N LEU A 244 9.01 17.59 -28.90
CA LEU A 244 8.73 16.23 -28.42
C LEU A 244 9.77 15.23 -28.94
N LYS A 245 10.01 15.22 -30.25
CA LYS A 245 10.99 14.32 -30.86
C LYS A 245 12.38 14.50 -30.26
N SER A 246 12.82 15.74 -30.06
CA SER A 246 14.12 16.02 -29.43
C SER A 246 14.20 15.49 -28.01
N ILE A 247 13.11 15.50 -27.25
CA ILE A 247 13.07 14.96 -25.90
C ILE A 247 13.07 13.43 -25.96
N GLU A 248 12.19 12.82 -26.76
CA GLU A 248 12.12 11.35 -26.95
C GLU A 248 13.47 10.76 -27.40
N ASP A 249 14.14 11.39 -28.37
CA ASP A 249 15.48 11.01 -28.83
C ASP A 249 16.51 11.08 -27.69
N TYR A 250 16.40 12.10 -26.83
CA TYR A 250 17.27 12.24 -25.66
C TYR A 250 17.00 11.16 -24.62
N LEU A 251 15.74 10.81 -24.38
CA LEU A 251 15.33 9.77 -23.41
C LEU A 251 15.68 8.34 -23.85
N HIS A 252 15.96 8.14 -25.14
CA HIS A 252 16.27 6.82 -25.67
C HIS A 252 17.52 6.22 -25.00
N PRO A 253 17.49 4.94 -24.57
CA PRO A 253 18.61 4.29 -23.87
C PRO A 253 19.94 4.35 -24.64
N ALA A 254 19.90 4.30 -25.97
CA ALA A 254 21.09 4.41 -26.81
C ALA A 254 21.80 5.76 -26.64
N THR A 255 21.05 6.86 -26.48
CA THR A 255 21.61 8.21 -26.28
C THR A 255 22.35 8.29 -24.94
N ARG A 256 21.81 7.64 -23.90
CA ARG A 256 22.48 7.52 -22.60
C ARG A 256 23.80 6.74 -22.71
N CYS A 257 23.81 5.61 -23.42
CA CYS A 257 25.03 4.84 -23.67
C CYS A 257 26.08 5.65 -24.45
N TRP A 258 25.63 6.43 -25.45
CA TRP A 258 26.50 7.30 -26.24
C TRP A 258 27.18 8.37 -25.37
N HIS A 259 26.43 9.08 -24.53
CA HIS A 259 26.99 10.08 -23.60
C HIS A 259 27.98 9.44 -22.62
N HIS A 260 27.64 8.28 -22.06
CA HIS A 260 28.51 7.55 -21.14
C HIS A 260 29.83 7.12 -21.79
N SER A 261 29.78 6.57 -23.01
CA SER A 261 30.97 6.13 -23.75
C SER A 261 31.93 7.28 -24.07
N ARG A 262 31.41 8.50 -24.18
CA ARG A 262 32.16 9.72 -24.52
C ARG A 262 32.61 10.51 -23.28
N GLY A 263 32.27 10.06 -22.08
CA GLY A 263 32.53 10.78 -20.83
C GLY A 263 31.79 12.12 -20.72
N SER A 264 30.75 12.33 -21.53
CA SER A 264 29.99 13.58 -21.53
C SER A 264 28.85 13.49 -20.51
N PRO A 265 28.66 14.51 -19.64
CA PRO A 265 27.53 14.55 -18.72
C PRO A 265 26.20 14.38 -19.46
N TYR A 266 25.39 13.42 -19.03
CA TYR A 266 24.05 13.19 -19.56
C TYR A 266 23.07 14.20 -18.94
N ARG A 267 23.05 15.42 -19.50
CA ARG A 267 22.14 16.51 -19.12
C ARG A 267 21.66 17.28 -20.35
N ARG A 268 20.41 17.72 -20.38
CA ARG A 268 19.82 18.48 -21.50
C ARG A 268 18.90 19.58 -20.97
N GLY A 269 19.23 20.84 -21.24
CA GLY A 269 18.37 21.97 -20.91
C GLY A 269 17.61 22.51 -22.11
N TYR A 270 16.39 22.98 -21.86
CA TYR A 270 15.52 23.68 -22.80
C TYR A 270 15.12 25.02 -22.20
N LEU A 271 15.13 26.07 -23.03
CA LEU A 271 14.77 27.42 -22.61
C LEU A 271 13.54 27.87 -23.38
N PHE A 272 12.44 28.13 -22.67
CA PHE A 272 11.25 28.74 -23.26
C PHE A 272 11.23 30.24 -22.94
N SER A 273 11.33 31.06 -23.98
CA SER A 273 11.29 32.52 -23.90
C SER A 273 10.09 33.09 -24.67
N GLY A 274 9.56 34.22 -24.21
CA GLY A 274 8.48 34.94 -24.86
C GLY A 274 7.66 35.78 -23.88
N PRO A 275 6.67 36.56 -24.34
CA PRO A 275 5.80 37.38 -23.48
C PRO A 275 5.10 36.59 -22.36
N PRO A 276 4.79 37.18 -21.20
CA PRO A 276 4.02 36.50 -20.15
C PRO A 276 2.64 36.07 -20.71
N GLY A 277 2.11 34.93 -20.24
CA GLY A 277 0.81 34.42 -20.69
C GLY A 277 0.83 33.55 -21.96
N THR A 278 1.95 33.38 -22.65
CA THR A 278 2.04 32.54 -23.88
C THR A 278 2.09 31.02 -23.62
N GLY A 279 1.62 30.55 -22.47
CA GLY A 279 1.52 29.11 -22.20
C GLY A 279 2.83 28.34 -22.00
N LYS A 280 3.97 29.00 -21.73
CA LYS A 280 5.26 28.30 -21.48
C LYS A 280 5.20 27.25 -20.38
N THR A 281 4.67 27.60 -19.21
CA THR A 281 4.47 26.67 -18.09
C THR A 281 3.44 25.58 -18.44
N SER A 282 2.43 25.94 -19.24
CA SER A 282 1.43 24.98 -19.73
C SER A 282 2.02 23.96 -20.70
N LEU A 283 2.96 24.39 -21.56
CA LEU A 283 3.72 23.52 -22.47
C LEU A 283 4.56 22.52 -21.69
N ALA A 284 5.29 22.99 -20.68
CA ALA A 284 6.08 22.14 -19.79
C ALA A 284 5.24 21.07 -19.09
N MET A 285 4.09 21.47 -18.50
CA MET A 285 3.14 20.52 -17.89
C MET A 285 2.64 19.48 -18.89
N ALA A 286 2.31 19.89 -20.11
CA ALA A 286 1.80 18.99 -21.14
C ALA A 286 2.86 18.00 -21.66
N VAL A 287 4.11 18.46 -21.81
CA VAL A 287 5.24 17.60 -22.16
C VAL A 287 5.51 16.56 -21.07
N ALA A 288 5.54 16.98 -19.80
CA ALA A 288 5.69 16.05 -18.68
C ALA A 288 4.53 15.05 -18.60
N SER A 289 3.29 15.50 -18.84
CA SER A 289 2.12 14.61 -18.89
C SER A 289 2.27 13.55 -19.99
N LYS A 290 2.70 13.96 -21.19
CA LYS A 290 2.85 13.08 -22.35
C LYS A 290 3.95 12.03 -22.17
N LEU A 291 5.02 12.38 -21.45
CA LEU A 291 6.18 11.54 -21.22
C LEU A 291 6.18 10.86 -19.83
N HIS A 292 5.09 11.01 -19.05
CA HIS A 292 4.95 10.52 -17.68
C HIS A 292 6.10 10.93 -16.75
N LEU A 293 6.55 12.18 -16.89
CA LEU A 293 7.64 12.75 -16.07
C LEU A 293 7.09 13.49 -14.86
N LYS A 294 7.83 13.39 -13.76
CA LYS A 294 7.63 14.20 -12.56
C LYS A 294 8.16 15.62 -12.79
N ILE A 295 7.48 16.61 -12.22
CA ILE A 295 7.86 18.02 -12.34
C ILE A 295 8.43 18.51 -11.03
N TYR A 296 9.58 19.19 -11.11
CA TYR A 296 10.27 19.76 -9.98
C TYR A 296 10.28 21.28 -10.15
N LEU A 297 9.47 21.96 -9.36
CA LEU A 297 9.34 23.41 -9.40
C LEU A 297 10.42 24.04 -8.51
N LEU A 298 11.22 24.92 -9.10
CA LEU A 298 12.29 25.61 -8.42
C LEU A 298 12.16 27.11 -8.62
N ASN A 299 12.11 27.87 -7.53
CA ASN A 299 12.23 29.31 -7.57
C ASN A 299 13.67 29.71 -7.23
N LEU A 300 14.40 30.20 -8.23
CA LEU A 300 15.80 30.61 -8.07
C LEU A 300 15.95 31.84 -7.17
N GLY A 301 14.90 32.67 -7.05
CA GLY A 301 14.94 33.87 -6.21
C GLY A 301 14.84 33.59 -4.71
N SER A 302 14.36 32.41 -4.32
CA SER A 302 14.13 32.06 -2.91
C SER A 302 15.07 30.97 -2.38
N ILE A 303 15.99 30.46 -3.20
CA ILE A 303 16.86 29.34 -2.84
C ILE A 303 18.33 29.76 -2.73
N THR A 304 19.03 29.22 -1.73
CA THR A 304 20.48 29.41 -1.54
C THR A 304 21.28 28.38 -2.34
N GLU A 305 22.50 28.73 -2.75
CA GLU A 305 23.42 27.83 -3.46
C GLU A 305 23.67 26.49 -2.75
N ARG A 306 23.77 26.49 -1.41
CA ARG A 306 23.91 25.26 -0.62
C ARG A 306 22.70 24.33 -0.78
N GLN A 307 21.50 24.88 -0.67
CA GLN A 307 20.25 24.13 -0.84
C GLN A 307 20.12 23.60 -2.27
N LEU A 308 20.52 24.41 -3.26
CA LEU A 308 20.57 24.00 -4.66
C LEU A 308 21.48 22.78 -4.84
N THR A 309 22.69 22.84 -4.29
CA THR A 309 23.67 21.74 -4.37
C THR A 309 23.15 20.48 -3.69
N GLU A 310 22.49 20.59 -2.54
CA GLU A 310 21.87 19.46 -1.84
C GLU A 310 20.74 18.81 -2.65
N LEU A 311 19.88 19.62 -3.28
CA LEU A 311 18.74 19.13 -4.05
C LEU A 311 19.14 18.44 -5.35
N PHE A 312 20.18 18.96 -6.03
CA PHE A 312 20.72 18.37 -7.26
C PHE A 312 21.75 17.25 -6.98
N GLY A 313 22.34 17.21 -5.79
CA GLY A 313 23.33 16.21 -5.40
C GLY A 313 22.73 14.85 -5.02
N LYS A 314 21.46 14.81 -4.61
CA LYS A 314 20.74 13.56 -4.36
C LYS A 314 20.42 12.88 -5.69
N PRO A 315 20.67 11.56 -5.84
CA PRO A 315 20.42 10.81 -7.08
C PRO A 315 18.93 10.55 -7.28
N VAL A 316 18.14 11.61 -7.43
CA VAL A 316 16.78 11.50 -7.93
C VAL A 316 16.88 11.51 -9.45
N VAL A 317 17.15 10.30 -9.98
CA VAL A 317 16.94 9.79 -11.35
C VAL A 317 16.88 10.83 -12.48
N GLN A 318 17.77 10.67 -13.46
CA GLN A 318 18.24 11.56 -14.54
C GLN A 318 17.18 12.08 -15.56
N LEU A 319 15.92 12.27 -15.17
CA LEU A 319 14.80 12.39 -16.10
C LEU A 319 13.63 13.18 -15.46
N ASN A 320 13.95 14.37 -14.96
CA ASN A 320 13.04 15.22 -14.20
C ASN A 320 12.89 16.57 -14.88
N LEU A 321 11.68 17.12 -14.89
CA LEU A 321 11.41 18.42 -15.48
C LEU A 321 11.67 19.52 -14.44
N TYR A 322 12.78 20.25 -14.53
CA TYR A 322 12.99 21.37 -13.59
C TYR A 322 12.43 22.65 -14.16
N LEU A 323 11.37 23.19 -13.57
CA LEU A 323 10.83 24.50 -13.94
C LEU A 323 11.44 25.59 -13.06
N ALA A 324 12.35 26.37 -13.65
CA ALA A 324 12.87 27.56 -13.00
C ALA A 324 12.01 28.78 -13.38
N SER A 325 11.42 29.44 -12.37
CA SER A 325 10.82 30.77 -12.53
C SER A 325 11.77 31.82 -11.93
N PRO A 326 12.05 32.93 -12.63
CA PRO A 326 12.85 34.00 -12.08
C PRO A 326 12.09 34.84 -11.04
N ALA A 327 12.85 35.60 -10.24
CA ALA A 327 12.33 36.64 -9.36
C ALA A 327 11.58 37.74 -10.12
N ARG A 328 10.70 38.48 -9.42
CA ARG A 328 9.71 39.45 -9.93
C ARG A 328 10.21 40.55 -10.90
N SER A 329 11.50 40.63 -11.20
CA SER A 329 12.13 41.70 -12.01
C SER A 329 12.83 41.26 -13.30
N ALA A 330 12.85 39.96 -13.66
CA ALA A 330 13.49 39.48 -14.89
C ALA A 330 12.45 39.00 -15.93
N PRO A 331 12.81 38.91 -17.24
CA PRO A 331 11.88 38.46 -18.27
C PRO A 331 11.34 37.06 -17.95
N PRO A 332 10.09 36.72 -18.30
CA PRO A 332 9.49 35.43 -17.93
C PRO A 332 10.14 34.30 -18.75
N PHE A 333 11.22 33.75 -18.23
CA PHE A 333 11.85 32.54 -18.72
C PHE A 333 11.33 31.35 -17.94
N CYS A 334 11.01 30.28 -18.65
CA CYS A 334 10.78 28.98 -18.06
C CYS A 334 11.93 28.10 -18.55
N CYS A 335 12.89 27.81 -17.67
CA CYS A 335 13.92 26.83 -17.95
C CYS A 335 13.34 25.46 -17.65
N LEU A 336 13.61 24.49 -18.52
CA LEU A 336 13.30 23.08 -18.38
C LEU A 336 14.64 22.36 -18.45
N VAL A 337 15.22 22.06 -17.30
CA VAL A 337 16.47 21.28 -17.17
C VAL A 337 16.12 19.81 -17.02
#